data_AF-A0A941N674-F1
#
_entry.id   AF-A0A941N674-F1
#
_cell.length_a   1.000
_cell.length_b   1.000
_cell.length_c   1.000
_cell.angle_alpha   90.00
_cell.angle_beta   90.00
_cell.angle_gamma   90.00
#
_symmetry.space_group_name_H-M   'P 1'
#
loop_
_entity.id
_entity.type
_entity.pdbx_description
1 polymer ?
#
loop_
_entity_poly.entity_id
_entity_poly.type
_entity_poly.pdbx_seq_one_letter_code
_entity_poly.pdbx_strand_id
1 'polypeptide(L)'
;MYRTLCIMVMLAIICGSGCHHEPQTSQLLEDLNSAKSADRLKAVRWLQNRPGDAADVVPALVRSLNDSETDIRLSAAIGLGYFGSDADSALPELEKRLADKDVRVRRAAEVAISRIQGEE
;
A
#
# COMPACT_ATOMS: atom_id res chain seq x y z
N MET A 1 39.06 20.16 -4.45
CA MET A 1 38.30 21.43 -4.56
C MET A 1 37.84 21.56 -6.02
N TYR A 2 36.71 22.22 -6.28
CA TYR A 2 35.82 22.14 -7.47
C TYR A 2 34.75 21.02 -7.38
N ARG A 3 34.05 20.87 -6.25
CA ARG A 3 32.68 21.40 -6.09
C ARG A 3 32.34 22.62 -6.97
N THR A 4 31.24 22.44 -7.71
CA THR A 4 30.39 23.49 -8.31
C THR A 4 30.83 24.03 -9.68
N LEU A 5 29.87 23.97 -10.62
CA LEU A 5 29.69 24.83 -11.80
C LEU A 5 30.21 24.31 -13.15
N CYS A 6 29.38 23.54 -13.86
CA CYS A 6 29.20 23.67 -15.31
C CYS A 6 27.79 23.18 -15.69
N ILE A 7 26.88 24.15 -15.71
CA ILE A 7 25.71 24.16 -16.59
C ILE A 7 26.21 24.01 -18.05
N MET A 8 25.34 23.51 -18.95
CA MET A 8 25.50 23.26 -20.41
C MET A 8 25.86 21.79 -20.71
N VAL A 9 25.09 20.99 -21.45
CA VAL A 9 24.57 21.22 -22.81
C VAL A 9 23.37 20.29 -23.10
N MET A 10 22.22 20.92 -23.35
CA MET A 10 21.23 20.72 -24.42
C MET A 10 20.99 19.35 -25.11
N LEU A 11 19.69 18.98 -25.10
CA LEU A 11 18.84 18.51 -26.22
C LEU A 11 19.04 17.11 -26.83
N ALA A 12 18.06 16.22 -26.58
CA ALA A 12 17.37 15.46 -27.64
C ALA A 12 16.06 14.85 -27.10
N ILE A 13 14.94 15.27 -27.69
CA ILE A 13 13.60 14.71 -27.50
C ILE A 13 13.51 13.42 -28.34
N ILE A 14 13.24 12.28 -27.72
CA ILE A 14 12.55 11.16 -28.36
C ILE A 14 11.40 10.74 -27.46
N CYS A 15 10.19 10.92 -27.99
CA CYS A 15 8.92 10.46 -27.44
C CYS A 15 8.81 8.93 -27.59
N GLY A 16 8.25 8.23 -26.60
CA GLY A 16 7.78 6.86 -26.81
C GLY A 16 7.76 5.98 -25.56
N SER A 17 6.65 6.03 -24.83
CA SER A 17 6.11 4.90 -24.05
C SER A 17 7.00 4.27 -22.98
N GLY A 18 6.86 4.77 -21.75
CA GLY A 18 7.27 4.05 -20.56
C GLY A 18 7.63 4.99 -19.43
N CYS A 19 6.66 5.77 -18.93
CA CYS A 19 6.81 6.41 -17.63
C CYS A 19 6.83 5.31 -16.56
N HIS A 20 7.97 4.63 -16.40
CA HIS A 20 8.32 3.92 -15.18
C HIS A 20 8.75 4.98 -14.17
N HIS A 21 7.87 5.93 -13.87
CA HIS A 21 7.98 6.74 -12.68
C HIS A 21 7.38 5.86 -11.60
N GLU A 22 8.22 5.11 -10.87
CA GLU A 22 7.73 4.46 -9.65
C GLU A 22 7.10 5.55 -8.80
N PRO A 23 5.78 5.47 -8.51
CA PRO A 23 5.14 6.46 -7.69
C PRO A 23 5.85 6.44 -6.33
N GLN A 24 6.31 7.61 -5.91
CA GLN A 24 6.99 7.76 -4.63
C GLN A 24 6.00 7.41 -3.52
N THR A 25 6.47 6.76 -2.44
CA THR A 25 5.61 6.33 -1.31
C THR A 25 4.71 7.47 -0.81
N SER A 26 5.24 8.70 -0.79
CA SER A 26 4.50 9.92 -0.46
C SER A 26 3.30 10.18 -1.38
N GLN A 27 3.46 10.02 -2.70
CA GLN A 27 2.39 10.22 -3.67
C GLN A 27 1.26 9.19 -3.49
N LEU A 28 1.61 7.96 -3.13
CA LEU A 28 0.62 6.91 -2.90
C LEU A 28 -0.13 7.08 -1.58
N LEU A 29 0.54 7.62 -0.55
CA LEU A 29 -0.12 8.03 0.68
C LEU A 29 -1.13 9.15 0.42
N GLU A 30 -0.85 10.05 -0.54
CA GLU A 30 -1.81 11.05 -1.00
C GLU A 30 -2.98 10.39 -1.77
N ASP A 31 -2.68 9.46 -2.67
CA ASP A 31 -3.68 8.73 -3.46
C ASP A 31 -4.67 7.94 -2.59
N LEU A 32 -4.27 7.46 -1.40
CA LEU A 32 -5.16 6.85 -0.41
C LEU A 32 -6.26 7.79 0.10
N ASN A 33 -6.07 9.10 0.03
CA ASN A 33 -7.08 10.10 0.39
C ASN A 33 -7.91 10.58 -0.81
N SER A 34 -7.66 10.05 -2.01
CA SER A 34 -8.39 10.44 -3.22
C SER A 34 -9.87 10.06 -3.13
N ALA A 35 -10.74 10.94 -3.63
CA ALA A 35 -12.16 10.66 -3.79
C ALA A 35 -12.42 9.47 -4.76
N LYS A 36 -11.48 9.20 -5.68
CA LYS A 36 -11.61 8.14 -6.67
C LYS A 36 -11.14 6.79 -6.10
N SER A 37 -12.05 5.83 -6.03
CA SER A 37 -11.75 4.47 -5.57
C SER A 37 -10.65 3.78 -6.37
N ALA A 38 -10.57 4.04 -7.68
CA ALA A 38 -9.54 3.47 -8.53
C ALA A 38 -8.11 3.89 -8.13
N ASP A 39 -7.94 5.12 -7.65
CA ASP A 39 -6.62 5.65 -7.27
C ASP A 39 -6.22 5.12 -5.90
N ARG A 40 -7.17 5.09 -4.95
CA ARG A 40 -6.97 4.42 -3.65
C ARG A 40 -6.62 2.93 -3.80
N LEU A 41 -7.28 2.22 -4.72
CA LEU A 41 -7.02 0.80 -4.98
C LEU A 41 -5.63 0.57 -5.57
N LYS A 42 -5.18 1.42 -6.50
CA LYS A 42 -3.80 1.36 -7.04
C LYS A 42 -2.79 1.57 -5.92
N ALA A 43 -3.04 2.54 -5.04
CA ALA A 43 -2.16 2.82 -3.90
C ALA A 43 -2.05 1.62 -2.97
N VAL A 44 -3.18 1.03 -2.54
CA VAL A 44 -3.14 -0.17 -1.68
C VAL A 44 -2.43 -1.33 -2.36
N ARG A 45 -2.75 -1.62 -3.63
CA ARG A 45 -2.12 -2.74 -4.36
C ARG A 45 -0.62 -2.56 -4.54
N TRP A 46 -0.17 -1.33 -4.72
CA TRP A 46 1.26 -1.04 -4.80
C TRP A 46 1.95 -1.28 -3.46
N LEU A 47 1.33 -0.84 -2.35
CA LEU A 47 1.86 -1.03 -0.99
C LEU A 47 1.98 -2.51 -0.60
N GLN A 48 1.11 -3.38 -1.11
CA GLN A 48 1.20 -4.83 -0.91
C GLN A 48 2.47 -5.46 -1.50
N ASN A 49 2.97 -4.91 -2.61
CA ASN A 49 3.94 -5.58 -3.46
C ASN A 49 5.38 -5.06 -3.28
N ARG A 50 5.61 -4.19 -2.29
CA ARG A 50 6.95 -3.67 -2.00
C ARG A 50 7.43 -4.03 -0.60
N PRO A 51 8.70 -4.47 -0.48
CA PRO A 51 9.44 -4.33 0.76
C PRO A 51 9.77 -2.84 0.94
N GLY A 52 8.84 -2.09 1.54
CA GLY A 52 9.05 -0.72 2.04
C GLY A 52 8.91 -0.70 3.56
N ASP A 53 9.43 0.33 4.22
CA ASP A 53 9.41 0.46 5.68
C ASP A 53 8.00 0.24 6.23
N ALA A 54 7.81 -0.90 6.92
CA ALA A 54 6.54 -1.29 7.53
C ALA A 54 5.97 -0.18 8.43
N ALA A 55 6.86 0.61 9.04
CA ALA A 55 6.53 1.76 9.88
C ALA A 55 5.60 2.79 9.20
N ASP A 56 5.76 3.03 7.90
CA ASP A 56 4.93 4.00 7.17
C ASP A 56 3.74 3.33 6.47
N VAL A 57 3.92 2.09 6.02
CA VAL A 57 2.93 1.38 5.20
C VAL A 57 1.82 0.76 6.05
N VAL A 58 2.16 0.15 7.19
CA VAL A 58 1.18 -0.53 8.04
C VAL A 58 0.09 0.43 8.53
N PRO A 59 0.39 1.63 9.07
CA PRO A 59 -0.66 2.57 9.49
C PRO A 59 -1.59 3.00 8.34
N ALA A 60 -1.05 3.12 7.13
CA ALA A 60 -1.81 3.49 5.95
C ALA A 60 -2.77 2.36 5.54
N LEU A 61 -2.30 1.11 5.51
CA LEU A 61 -3.12 -0.06 5.23
C LEU A 61 -4.19 -0.29 6.31
N VAL A 62 -3.87 -0.06 7.59
CA VAL A 62 -4.84 -0.11 8.69
C VAL A 62 -5.99 0.87 8.46
N ARG A 63 -5.71 2.09 7.98
CA ARG A 63 -6.76 3.06 7.62
C ARG A 63 -7.63 2.52 6.47
N SER A 64 -7.02 1.92 5.45
CA SER A 64 -7.71 1.35 4.29
C SER A 64 -8.62 0.16 4.62
N LEU A 65 -8.43 -0.51 5.77
CA LEU A 65 -9.38 -1.52 6.25
C LEU A 65 -10.78 -0.94 6.47
N ASN A 66 -10.92 0.37 6.68
CA ASN A 66 -12.20 1.05 6.93
C ASN A 66 -12.78 1.74 5.69
N ASP A 67 -12.24 1.49 4.49
CA ASP A 67 -12.73 2.09 3.25
C ASP A 67 -14.16 1.63 2.88
N SER A 68 -14.93 2.51 2.24
CA SER A 68 -16.27 2.19 1.75
C SER A 68 -16.25 1.09 0.69
N GLU A 69 -15.18 1.05 -0.11
CA GLU A 69 -15.00 0.10 -1.19
C GLU A 69 -14.45 -1.23 -0.70
N THR A 70 -15.19 -2.29 -1.02
CA THR A 70 -14.85 -3.63 -0.58
C THR A 70 -13.52 -4.12 -1.12
N ASP A 71 -13.18 -3.79 -2.37
CA ASP A 71 -11.91 -4.22 -2.97
C ASP A 71 -10.70 -3.53 -2.31
N ILE A 72 -10.88 -2.32 -1.76
CA ILE A 72 -9.86 -1.61 -1.00
C ILE A 72 -9.67 -2.28 0.37
N ARG A 73 -10.76 -2.57 1.10
CA ARG A 73 -10.68 -3.29 2.38
C ARG A 73 -10.04 -4.67 2.22
N LEU A 74 -10.42 -5.40 1.18
CA LEU A 74 -9.85 -6.71 0.83
C LEU A 74 -8.34 -6.59 0.58
N SER A 75 -7.94 -5.61 -0.23
CA SER A 75 -6.52 -5.39 -0.54
C SER A 75 -5.76 -4.97 0.72
N ALA A 76 -6.33 -4.13 1.58
CA ALA A 76 -5.69 -3.74 2.83
C ALA A 76 -5.41 -4.95 3.74
N ALA A 77 -6.39 -5.84 3.92
CA ALA A 77 -6.22 -7.05 4.72
C ALA A 77 -5.13 -7.98 4.16
N ILE A 78 -5.14 -8.22 2.85
CA ILE A 78 -4.10 -9.02 2.17
C ILE A 78 -2.72 -8.39 2.36
N GLY A 79 -2.61 -7.07 2.22
CA GLY A 79 -1.35 -6.35 2.37
C GLY A 79 -0.76 -6.49 3.76
N LEU A 80 -1.57 -6.29 4.79
CA LEU A 80 -1.13 -6.46 6.18
C LEU A 80 -0.62 -7.87 6.46
N GLY A 81 -1.24 -8.90 5.88
CA GLY A 81 -0.74 -10.28 5.98
C GLY A 81 0.62 -10.51 5.33
N TYR A 82 1.02 -9.73 4.32
CA TYR A 82 2.35 -9.82 3.71
C TYR A 82 3.45 -9.19 4.56
N PHE A 83 3.10 -8.25 5.44
CA PHE A 83 4.04 -7.65 6.39
C PHE A 83 4.30 -8.57 7.60
N GLY A 84 3.49 -9.62 7.80
CA GLY A 84 3.70 -10.57 8.90
C GLY A 84 3.78 -9.87 10.26
N SER A 85 4.72 -10.29 11.12
CA SER A 85 4.89 -9.72 12.47
C SER A 85 5.12 -8.20 12.50
N ASP A 86 5.61 -7.58 11.42
CA ASP A 86 5.78 -6.13 11.37
C ASP A 86 4.42 -5.38 11.37
N ALA A 87 3.33 -6.09 11.05
CA ALA A 87 1.97 -5.59 11.10
C ALA A 87 1.21 -5.96 12.39
N ASP A 88 1.89 -6.35 13.48
CA ASP A 88 1.27 -6.70 14.77
C ASP A 88 0.29 -5.62 15.27
N SER A 89 0.63 -4.35 15.05
CA SER A 89 -0.23 -3.21 15.42
C SER A 89 -1.59 -3.18 14.70
N ALA A 90 -1.74 -3.94 13.61
CA ALA A 90 -2.98 -4.03 12.82
C ALA A 90 -3.97 -5.09 13.33
N LEU A 91 -3.56 -5.98 14.24
CA LEU A 91 -4.39 -7.10 14.71
C LEU A 91 -5.79 -6.65 15.20
N PRO A 92 -5.94 -5.59 16.02
CA PRO A 92 -7.27 -5.19 16.50
C PRO A 92 -8.22 -4.73 15.38
N GLU A 93 -7.70 -4.14 14.30
CA GLU A 93 -8.53 -3.72 13.16
C GLU A 93 -8.82 -4.90 12.21
N LEU A 94 -7.90 -5.84 12.06
CA LEU A 94 -8.13 -7.07 11.32
C LEU A 94 -9.19 -7.95 12.00
N GLU A 95 -9.17 -8.06 13.33
CA GLU A 95 -10.20 -8.78 14.09
C GLU A 95 -11.61 -8.21 13.82
N LYS A 96 -11.74 -6.88 13.73
CA LYS A 96 -13.01 -6.24 13.35
C LYS A 96 -13.45 -6.60 11.93
N ARG A 97 -12.52 -6.91 11.03
CA ARG A 97 -12.81 -7.34 9.65
C ARG A 97 -13.23 -8.80 9.54
N LEU A 98 -13.09 -9.61 10.60
CA LEU A 98 -13.72 -10.94 10.67
C LEU A 98 -15.25 -10.88 10.65
N ALA A 99 -15.86 -9.71 10.91
CA ALA A 99 -17.28 -9.46 10.78
C ALA A 99 -17.66 -8.63 9.54
N ASP A 100 -16.76 -8.47 8.56
CA ASP A 100 -17.05 -7.70 7.35
C ASP A 100 -18.22 -8.29 6.55
N LYS A 101 -19.00 -7.40 5.92
CA LYS A 101 -20.14 -7.78 5.06
C LYS A 101 -19.71 -8.66 3.88
N ASP A 102 -18.50 -8.47 3.35
CA ASP A 102 -17.98 -9.27 2.23
C ASP A 102 -17.18 -10.48 2.74
N VAL A 103 -17.54 -11.67 2.25
CA VAL A 103 -16.89 -12.96 2.57
C VAL A 103 -15.38 -12.95 2.30
N ARG A 104 -14.95 -12.31 1.21
CA ARG A 104 -13.54 -12.27 0.79
C ARG A 104 -12.74 -11.45 1.79
N VAL A 105 -13.29 -10.35 2.28
CA VAL A 105 -12.64 -9.51 3.31
C VAL A 105 -12.48 -10.29 4.60
N ARG A 106 -13.52 -11.02 5.04
CA ARG A 106 -13.42 -11.87 6.25
C ARG A 106 -12.32 -12.91 6.15
N ARG A 107 -12.26 -13.64 5.03
CA ARG A 107 -11.23 -14.66 4.78
C ARG A 107 -9.83 -14.04 4.71
N ALA A 108 -9.69 -12.89 4.06
CA ALA A 108 -8.41 -12.19 3.98
C ALA A 108 -7.93 -11.72 5.37
N ALA A 109 -8.85 -11.26 6.23
CA ALA A 109 -8.53 -10.86 7.58
C ALA A 109 -8.07 -12.05 8.44
N GLU A 110 -8.75 -13.19 8.36
CA GLU A 110 -8.36 -14.43 9.04
C GLU A 110 -6.95 -14.89 8.63
N VAL A 111 -6.67 -14.95 7.33
CA VAL A 111 -5.34 -15.31 6.80
C VAL A 111 -4.27 -14.30 7.24
N ALA A 112 -4.59 -13.00 7.22
CA ALA A 112 -3.66 -11.97 7.64
C ALA A 112 -3.31 -12.10 9.13
N ILE A 113 -4.30 -12.34 10.00
CA ILE A 113 -4.09 -12.56 11.44
C ILE A 113 -3.16 -13.75 11.68
N SER A 114 -3.44 -14.89 11.05
CA SER A 114 -2.62 -16.11 11.17
C SER A 114 -1.16 -15.86 10.76
N ARG A 115 -0.93 -15.14 9.66
CA ARG A 115 0.43 -14.77 9.20
C ARG A 115 1.15 -13.82 10.14
N ILE A 116 0.44 -12.85 10.69
CA ILE A 116 1.01 -11.87 11.63
C ILE A 116 1.42 -12.57 12.93
N GLN A 117 0.59 -13.47 13.43
CA GLN A 117 0.83 -14.24 14.65
C GLN A 117 1.88 -15.36 14.47
N GLY A 118 2.29 -15.66 13.24
CA GLY A 118 3.25 -16.73 12.95
C GLY A 118 2.65 -18.13 13.10
N GLU A 119 1.35 -18.29 12.83
CA GLU A 119 0.64 -19.57 12.87
C GLU A 119 0.69 -20.36 11.53
N GLU A 120 1.65 -20.05 10.65
CA GLU A 120 1.94 -20.78 9.39
C GLU A 120 3.10 -21.78 9.53
#